data_AF-A0A961VL53-F1
#
_entry.id   AF-A0A961VL53-F1
#
_cell.length_a   1.000
_cell.length_b   1.000
_cell.length_c   1.000
_cell.angle_alpha   90.00
_cell.angle_beta   90.00
_cell.angle_gamma   90.00
#
_symmetry.space_group_name_H-M   'P 1'
#
loop_
_entity.id
_entity.type
_entity.pdbx_description
1 polymer ?
#
loop_
_entity_poly.entity_id
_entity_poly.type
_entity_poly.pdbx_seq_one_letter_code
_entity_poly.pdbx_strand_id
1 'polypeptide(L)' 'DRVAFRYVDESGGTTEAANPNGSVDDIAGILNHRRNVLGMMPHPENLIEAIQGGTDGRALFESVMDDLAVAG' A
#
# COMPACT_ATOMS: atom_id res chain seq x y z
N ASP A 1 11.55 -9.27 -8.95
CA ASP A 1 11.12 -8.50 -7.77
C ASP A 1 10.01 -7.52 -8.15
N ARG A 2 8.79 -7.72 -7.62
CA ARG A 2 7.56 -6.95 -7.91
C ARG A 2 6.71 -6.71 -6.65
N VAL A 3 7.24 -7.03 -5.48
CA VAL A 3 6.53 -6.82 -4.21
C VAL A 3 6.63 -5.35 -3.86
N ALA A 4 5.50 -4.68 -3.66
CA ALA A 4 5.44 -3.27 -3.29
C ALA A 4 5.31 -3.10 -1.78
N PHE A 5 4.49 -3.95 -1.15
CA PHE A 5 4.19 -3.86 0.28
C PHE A 5 4.24 -5.24 0.93
N ARG A 6 4.70 -5.27 2.18
CA ARG A 6 4.60 -6.41 3.08
C ARG A 6 3.94 -5.98 4.38
N TYR A 7 3.21 -6.89 5.00
CA TYR A 7 2.74 -6.74 6.37
C TYR A 7 3.90 -6.88 7.35
N VAL A 8 4.01 -5.93 8.27
CA VAL A 8 5.04 -5.92 9.33
C VAL A 8 4.44 -5.40 10.63
N ASP A 9 5.05 -5.76 11.75
CA ASP A 9 4.73 -5.17 13.04
C ASP A 9 5.35 -3.76 13.18
N GLU A 10 5.12 -3.13 14.33
CA GLU A 10 5.62 -1.79 14.67
C GLU A 10 7.16 -1.68 14.69
N SER A 11 7.87 -2.81 14.85
CA SER A 11 9.33 -2.87 14.77
C SER A 11 9.86 -3.10 13.36
N GLY A 12 8.95 -3.32 12.39
CA GLY A 12 9.26 -3.68 11.02
C GLY A 12 9.50 -5.18 10.80
N GLY A 13 9.21 -6.01 11.80
CA GLY A 13 9.36 -7.47 11.74
C GLY A 13 8.18 -8.15 11.04
N THR A 14 8.45 -9.24 10.33
CA THR A 14 7.39 -10.12 9.82
C THR A 14 7.02 -11.13 10.90
N THR A 15 5.75 -11.09 11.33
CA THR A 15 5.21 -12.03 12.32
C THR A 15 3.86 -12.53 11.85
N GLU A 16 3.46 -13.71 12.32
CA GLU A 16 2.14 -14.28 11.98
C GLU A 16 0.99 -13.34 12.38
N ALA A 17 1.13 -12.62 13.50
CA ALA A 17 0.14 -11.65 13.95
C ALA A 17 0.07 -10.38 13.08
N ALA A 18 1.19 -9.97 12.47
CA ALA A 18 1.23 -8.79 11.61
C ALA A 18 0.52 -9.03 10.27
N ASN A 19 0.45 -10.28 9.81
CA ASN A 19 -0.14 -10.67 8.54
C ASN A 19 -1.61 -11.12 8.72
N PRO A 20 -2.60 -10.23 8.48
CA PRO A 20 -3.99 -10.47 8.86
C PRO A 20 -4.69 -11.55 8.02
N ASN A 21 -4.10 -11.95 6.89
CA ASN A 21 -4.72 -12.86 5.93
C ASN A 21 -3.84 -14.07 5.59
N GLY A 22 -2.70 -14.24 6.27
CA GLY A 22 -1.79 -15.37 6.06
C GLY A 22 -1.17 -15.41 4.66
N SER A 23 -1.01 -14.25 4.00
CA SER A 23 -0.40 -14.18 2.67
C SER A 23 1.03 -14.72 2.69
N VAL A 24 1.42 -15.46 1.64
CA VAL A 24 2.79 -15.98 1.49
C VAL A 24 3.79 -14.81 1.46
N ASP A 25 4.88 -14.97 2.19
CA ASP A 25 5.92 -13.95 2.43
C ASP A 25 5.35 -12.60 2.92
N ASP A 26 4.18 -12.60 3.57
CA ASP A 26 3.54 -11.39 4.09
C ASP A 26 3.22 -10.34 3.03
N ILE A 27 3.08 -10.75 1.75
CA ILE A 27 2.85 -9.82 0.63
C ILE A 27 1.48 -9.14 0.77
N ALA A 28 1.49 -7.81 0.89
CA ALA A 28 0.29 -6.98 0.98
C ALA A 28 -0.06 -6.29 -0.36
N GLY A 29 0.91 -6.16 -1.27
CA GLY A 29 0.69 -5.58 -2.59
C GLY A 29 1.81 -5.88 -3.59
N ILE A 30 1.43 -5.95 -4.87
CA ILE A 30 2.30 -6.29 -6.00
C ILE A 30 2.11 -5.34 -7.18
N LEU A 31 3.17 -5.13 -7.94
CA LEU A 31 3.13 -4.38 -9.20
C LEU A 31 3.04 -5.33 -10.40
N ASN A 32 2.39 -4.88 -11.47
CA ASN A 32 2.50 -5.56 -12.77
C ASN A 32 3.93 -5.43 -13.34
N HIS A 33 4.22 -6.12 -14.45
CA HIS A 33 5.55 -6.09 -15.06
C HIS A 33 5.99 -4.67 -15.46
N ARG A 34 5.05 -3.84 -15.93
CA ARG A 34 5.32 -2.46 -16.38
C ARG A 34 5.38 -1.45 -15.22
N ARG A 35 5.13 -1.88 -13.98
CA ARG A 35 5.07 -1.05 -12.77
C ARG A 35 4.10 0.14 -12.85
N ASN A 36 3.05 0.02 -13.66
CA ASN A 36 2.02 1.04 -13.81
C ASN A 36 0.64 0.58 -13.33
N VAL A 37 0.56 -0.63 -12.77
CA VAL A 37 -0.63 -1.15 -12.07
C VAL A 37 -0.15 -1.74 -10.76
N LEU A 38 -0.71 -1.26 -9.66
CA LEU A 38 -0.53 -1.76 -8.30
C LEU A 38 -1.81 -2.49 -7.89
N GLY A 39 -1.69 -3.76 -7.49
CA GLY A 39 -2.75 -4.50 -6.80
C GLY A 39 -2.37 -4.68 -5.35
N MET A 40 -3.28 -4.41 -4.42
CA MET A 40 -3.02 -4.51 -2.98
C MET A 40 -4.28 -4.92 -2.21
N MET A 41 -4.08 -5.54 -1.04
CA MET A 41 -5.15 -5.93 -0.11
C MET A 41 -5.49 -4.88 0.95
N PRO A 42 -4.54 -4.09 1.49
CA PRO A 42 -4.89 -2.93 2.30
C PRO A 42 -5.74 -1.95 1.47
N HIS A 43 -6.67 -1.27 2.14
CA HIS A 43 -7.61 -0.32 1.53
C HIS A 43 -7.22 1.13 1.92
N PRO A 44 -6.17 1.72 1.30
CA PRO A 44 -5.69 3.06 1.66
C PRO A 44 -6.75 4.15 1.44
N GLU A 45 -7.72 3.92 0.55
CA GLU A 45 -8.85 4.80 0.32
C GLU A 45 -9.74 5.02 1.55
N ASN A 46 -9.70 4.11 2.54
CA ASN A 46 -10.44 4.27 3.78
C ASN A 46 -9.76 5.24 4.77
N LEU A 47 -8.51 5.63 4.53
CA LEU A 47 -7.71 6.50 5.40
C LEU A 47 -7.18 7.72 4.64
N ILE A 48 -8.03 8.37 3.84
CA ILE A 48 -7.67 9.59 3.09
C ILE A 48 -8.17 10.87 3.75
N GLU A 49 -9.12 10.80 4.68
CA GLU A 49 -9.67 11.95 5.40
C GLU A 49 -9.84 11.65 6.90
N ALA A 50 -9.58 12.66 7.73
CA ALA A 50 -9.70 12.53 9.19
C ALA A 50 -11.09 12.05 9.64
N ILE A 51 -12.16 12.41 8.90
CA ILE A 51 -13.52 11.96 9.19
C ILE A 51 -13.75 10.46 8.92
N GLN A 52 -12.89 9.83 8.11
CA GLN A 52 -12.97 8.41 7.73
C GLN A 52 -12.07 7.50 8.59
N GLY A 53 -11.31 8.07 9.53
CA GLY A 53 -10.47 7.30 10.46
C GLY A 53 -8.98 7.65 10.41
N GLY A 54 -8.53 8.47 9.48
CA GLY A 54 -7.13 8.91 9.38
C GLY A 54 -6.76 9.43 8.01
N THR A 55 -5.49 9.81 7.84
CA THR A 55 -4.97 10.37 6.57
C THR A 55 -3.78 9.60 6.01
N ASP A 56 -3.43 8.45 6.60
CA ASP A 56 -2.21 7.70 6.26
C ASP A 56 -2.24 7.15 4.83
N GLY A 57 -3.43 6.90 4.26
CA GLY A 57 -3.58 6.44 2.88
C GLY A 57 -3.51 7.57 1.84
N ARG A 58 -3.63 8.83 2.26
CA ARG A 58 -3.70 10.00 1.35
C ARG A 58 -2.47 10.13 0.47
N ALA A 59 -1.28 9.95 1.05
CA ALA A 59 0.00 10.16 0.35
C ALA A 59 0.15 9.26 -0.89
N LEU A 60 -0.47 8.07 -0.89
CA LEU A 60 -0.46 7.19 -2.06
C LEU A 60 -1.13 7.87 -3.26
N PHE A 61 -2.32 8.46 -3.06
CA PHE A 61 -3.08 9.11 -4.14
C PHE A 61 -2.48 10.45 -4.55
N GLU A 62 -1.97 11.23 -3.60
CA GLU A 62 -1.24 12.47 -3.90
C GLU A 62 -0.04 12.19 -4.81
N SER A 63 0.74 11.14 -4.52
CA SER A 63 1.89 10.78 -5.37
C SER A 63 1.51 10.44 -6.82
N VAL A 64 0.34 9.83 -7.04
CA VAL A 64 -0.17 9.52 -8.38
C VAL A 64 -0.60 10.80 -9.09
N MET A 65 -1.25 11.71 -8.38
CA MET A 65 -1.68 13.00 -8.94
C MET A 65 -0.48 13.88 -9.33
N ASP A 66 0.55 13.90 -8.50
CA ASP A 66 1.79 14.63 -8.77
C ASP A 66 2.50 14.09 -10.02
N ASP A 67 2.60 12.76 -10.16
CA ASP A 67 3.19 12.13 -11.36
C ASP A 67 2.40 12.48 -12.63
N LEU A 68 1.08 12.45 -12.56
CA LEU A 68 0.21 12.83 -13.68
C LEU A 68 0.31 14.32 -14.03
N ALA A 69 0.49 15.20 -13.03
CA ALA A 69 0.63 16.63 -13.25
C ALA A 69 1.96 17.01 -13.93
N VAL A 70 3.01 16.21 -13.71
CA VAL A 70 4.32 16.39 -14.36
C VAL A 70 4.40 15.71 -15.74
N ALA A 71 3.54 14.72 -15.99
CA ALA A 71 3.47 14.01 -17.27
C ALA A 71 2.73 14.77 -18.38
N GLY A 72 2.09 15.91 -18.07
CA GLY A 72 1.45 16.82 -19.02
C GLY A 72 2.37 17.94 -19.50
#